data_AF-A0A9W3C4V4-F1
#
_entry.id   AF-A0A9W3C4V4-F1
#
_cell.length_a   1.000
_cell.length_b   1.000
_cell.length_c   1.000
_cell.angle_alpha   90.00
_cell.angle_beta   90.00
_cell.angle_gamma   90.00
#
_symmetry.space_group_name_H-M   'P 1'
#
loop_
_entity.id
_entity.type
_entity.pdbx_description
1 polymer ?
#
loop_
_entity_poly.entity_id
_entity_poly.type
_entity_poly.pdbx_seq_one_letter_code
_entity_poly.pdbx_strand_id
1 'polypeptide(L)'
;MSKFGRSLFGVSLLLTVLLAAATTSAEYYNYGSALDKTFLFFEAQRSGKLPATQRVKWRGNSGLKDGLAQGVSLEGGYYDAGDNVKFGLPMAFLVTMLSWAAVDNRKELSGLNQMQQTLWSIRWGTDYFIKAHPQPNVLWGQVGDGQSDHYCWERPEDMTTSRTAYKLDQYHPGSDLAGETAAAFAAASLAFKPYNSSYSAILLTHAKELFSFADKYRGLFTDSIPNAKAFYMSSGYSDELLWAAAWLHRATGDQYYLKYAIDNAGYMGGTGWGMKECNHFYFLQADYILGKNRQGMSYLVGYGPKYPLRVHHRGASIPSIFVQRSSVSCVQGFDSWYRRSQADPNVIHGALVGGPDQNDNYSDDRANYEQSEPTLSGTAPLVGLFAKLSGKLGSYGGGYSKPYQTTKPPASSYKATPTRYTPKQSGAPIEFLHSITANWMAGDTRYYRHKVIIKNNSQKQISDLKLKIEDLSGPIWGLNPTGQKTTYQLPEWQKTLRAGQTHDFVYVQGGPQAKVSVLSYY
;
A
#
# COMPACT_ATOMS: atom_id res chain seq x y z
N MET A 1 -39.84 81.47 -11.21
CA MET A 1 -39.25 81.38 -9.86
C MET A 1 -39.50 79.94 -9.39
N SER A 2 -38.61 79.11 -8.87
CA SER A 2 -37.17 79.13 -8.61
C SER A 2 -36.84 77.74 -8.04
N LYS A 3 -35.87 77.06 -8.65
CA LYS A 3 -34.93 76.06 -8.10
C LYS A 3 -35.40 74.78 -7.37
N PHE A 4 -34.55 73.77 -7.62
CA PHE A 4 -34.36 72.44 -7.01
C PHE A 4 -35.29 71.33 -7.50
N GLY A 5 -34.83 70.23 -8.11
CA GLY A 5 -33.47 69.72 -8.34
C GLY A 5 -33.44 68.20 -8.12
N ARG A 6 -33.19 67.47 -9.22
CA ARG A 6 -32.71 66.07 -9.31
C ARG A 6 -33.69 64.93 -8.97
N SER A 7 -34.16 64.24 -10.02
CA SER A 7 -34.34 62.79 -10.04
C SER A 7 -34.42 62.28 -11.49
N LEU A 8 -34.02 61.02 -11.68
CA LEU A 8 -34.10 60.19 -12.89
C LEU A 8 -33.07 60.42 -14.01
N PHE A 9 -31.84 59.97 -13.79
CA PHE A 9 -31.05 59.29 -14.83
C PHE A 9 -30.09 58.31 -14.13
N GLY A 10 -30.32 57.00 -14.29
CA GLY A 10 -29.40 56.00 -13.74
C GLY A 10 -30.01 54.64 -13.40
N VAL A 11 -31.00 54.14 -14.15
CA VAL A 11 -31.48 52.75 -14.00
C VAL A 11 -31.58 52.12 -15.38
N SER A 12 -30.44 51.86 -16.04
CA SER A 12 -30.40 50.95 -17.20
C SER A 12 -28.99 50.52 -17.66
N LEU A 13 -27.98 50.53 -16.77
CA LEU A 13 -26.64 50.06 -17.15
C LEU A 13 -25.90 49.36 -16.00
N LEU A 14 -26.62 48.58 -15.20
CA LEU A 14 -26.02 47.81 -14.09
C LEU A 14 -26.71 46.45 -13.90
N LEU A 15 -27.34 45.91 -14.95
CA LEU A 15 -27.95 44.57 -14.92
C LEU A 15 -27.45 43.63 -16.02
N THR A 16 -26.36 43.95 -16.72
CA THR A 16 -25.80 43.13 -17.82
C THR A 16 -24.35 42.69 -17.62
N VAL A 17 -23.74 42.88 -16.45
CA VAL A 17 -22.33 42.47 -16.18
C VAL A 17 -22.17 41.46 -15.02
N LEU A 18 -23.25 40.99 -14.40
CA LEU A 18 -23.19 40.00 -13.31
C LEU A 18 -23.84 38.64 -13.64
N LEU A 19 -23.84 38.29 -14.92
CA LEU A 19 -23.96 36.90 -15.39
C LEU A 19 -22.68 36.51 -16.14
N ALA A 20 -21.52 36.78 -15.53
CA ALA A 20 -20.39 35.89 -15.77
C ALA A 20 -20.79 34.56 -15.11
N ALA A 21 -21.34 33.65 -15.91
CA ALA A 21 -21.36 32.25 -15.54
C ALA A 21 -19.95 31.92 -15.08
N ALA A 22 -19.77 31.73 -13.77
CA ALA A 22 -18.64 31.00 -13.26
C ALA A 22 -18.86 29.59 -13.80
N THR A 23 -18.42 29.35 -15.03
CA THR A 23 -18.06 28.04 -15.49
C THR A 23 -16.94 27.63 -14.55
N THR A 24 -17.30 27.00 -13.44
CA THR A 24 -16.36 26.17 -12.70
C THR A 24 -15.90 25.15 -13.72
N SER A 25 -14.74 25.36 -14.33
CA SER A 25 -14.06 24.28 -15.02
C SER A 25 -13.99 23.16 -13.99
N ALA A 26 -14.66 22.04 -14.25
CA ALA A 26 -14.46 20.85 -13.44
C ALA A 26 -12.94 20.64 -13.38
N GLU A 27 -12.37 20.71 -12.19
CA GLU A 27 -10.93 20.56 -12.00
C GLU A 27 -10.62 19.08 -12.26
N TYR A 28 -10.31 18.78 -13.52
CA TYR A 28 -10.01 17.42 -13.93
C TYR A 28 -8.58 17.08 -13.47
N TYR A 29 -8.46 16.01 -12.70
CA TYR A 29 -7.15 15.49 -12.31
C TYR A 29 -6.37 15.07 -13.56
N ASN A 30 -5.11 15.49 -13.64
CA ASN A 30 -4.19 15.04 -14.67
C ASN A 30 -3.73 13.61 -14.38
N TYR A 31 -4.49 12.62 -14.86
CA TYR A 31 -4.17 11.20 -14.68
C TYR A 31 -2.87 10.79 -15.39
N GLY A 32 -2.45 11.48 -16.46
CA GLY A 32 -1.16 11.22 -17.11
C GLY A 32 0.04 11.51 -16.20
N SER A 33 -0.04 12.60 -15.43
CA SER A 33 0.96 12.96 -14.41
C SER A 33 0.91 12.02 -13.20
N ALA A 34 -0.27 11.53 -12.82
CA ALA A 34 -0.41 10.51 -11.77
C ALA A 34 0.27 9.20 -12.23
N LEU A 35 0.01 8.79 -13.46
CA LEU A 35 0.61 7.61 -14.07
C LEU A 35 2.14 7.69 -14.19
N ASP A 36 2.70 8.83 -14.57
CA ASP A 36 4.16 8.99 -14.61
C ASP A 36 4.79 8.79 -13.23
N LYS A 37 4.15 9.32 -12.19
CA LYS A 37 4.58 9.12 -10.80
C LYS A 37 4.45 7.67 -10.38
N THR A 38 3.36 6.98 -10.73
CA THR A 38 3.19 5.55 -10.46
C THR A 38 4.38 4.72 -10.98
N PHE A 39 4.96 5.07 -12.14
CA PHE A 39 6.18 4.40 -12.60
C PHE A 39 7.43 4.74 -11.77
N LEU A 40 7.53 5.96 -11.23
CA LEU A 40 8.61 6.31 -10.29
C LEU A 40 8.54 5.49 -9.01
N PHE A 41 7.34 5.11 -8.53
CA PHE A 41 7.23 4.20 -7.40
C PHE A 41 7.84 2.84 -7.70
N PHE A 42 7.52 2.22 -8.85
CA PHE A 42 8.12 0.94 -9.20
C PHE A 42 9.64 1.06 -9.37
N GLU A 43 10.15 2.15 -9.95
CA GLU A 43 11.60 2.41 -9.97
C GLU A 43 12.20 2.51 -8.57
N ALA A 44 11.47 3.12 -7.63
CA ALA A 44 11.85 3.22 -6.22
C ALA A 44 11.77 1.90 -5.46
N GLN A 45 11.08 0.88 -5.98
CA GLN A 45 11.01 -0.48 -5.42
C GLN A 45 12.06 -1.43 -6.01
N ARG A 46 12.82 -1.05 -7.04
CA ARG A 46 13.78 -1.96 -7.70
C ARG A 46 14.85 -2.47 -6.72
N SER A 47 15.06 -3.79 -6.67
CA SER A 47 16.21 -4.43 -6.03
C SER A 47 17.25 -4.83 -7.09
N GLY A 48 18.50 -5.04 -6.71
CA GLY A 48 19.60 -5.39 -7.60
C GLY A 48 20.40 -4.17 -8.09
N LYS A 49 21.20 -4.38 -9.14
CA LYS A 49 21.95 -3.33 -9.82
C LYS A 49 21.03 -2.47 -10.66
N LEU A 50 20.88 -1.21 -10.26
CA LEU A 50 20.05 -0.23 -10.94
C LEU A 50 20.66 0.19 -12.28
N PRO A 51 19.83 0.43 -13.32
CA PRO A 51 20.33 0.88 -14.61
C PRO A 51 20.79 2.33 -14.54
N ALA A 52 21.73 2.73 -15.41
CA ALA A 52 22.18 4.13 -15.49
C ALA A 52 21.02 5.12 -15.81
N THR A 53 19.97 4.63 -16.47
CA THR A 53 18.76 5.38 -16.82
C THR A 53 17.75 5.52 -15.67
N GLN A 54 18.02 4.94 -14.48
CA GLN A 54 17.16 5.05 -13.30
C GLN A 54 16.82 6.51 -12.99
N ARG A 55 15.53 6.87 -12.88
CA ARG A 55 15.08 8.25 -12.62
C ARG A 55 15.07 8.58 -11.13
N VAL A 56 14.78 7.60 -10.28
CA VAL A 56 14.79 7.74 -8.82
C VAL A 56 16.23 7.78 -8.30
N LYS A 57 16.81 8.99 -8.24
CA LYS A 57 18.25 9.19 -7.97
C LYS A 57 18.68 8.98 -6.51
N TRP A 58 17.73 8.89 -5.58
CA TRP A 58 18.05 8.63 -4.17
C TRP A 58 18.24 7.14 -3.85
N ARG A 59 17.86 6.23 -4.76
CA ARG A 59 18.08 4.78 -4.65
C ARG A 59 19.45 4.37 -5.21
N GLY A 60 20.12 3.44 -4.53
CA GLY A 60 21.36 2.81 -4.97
C GLY A 60 21.20 1.30 -5.23
N ASN A 61 22.31 0.66 -5.63
CA ASN A 61 22.35 -0.78 -5.85
C ASN A 61 22.21 -1.53 -4.52
N SER A 62 21.32 -2.52 -4.46
CA SER A 62 21.05 -3.31 -3.25
C SER A 62 20.78 -4.78 -3.59
N GLY A 63 20.80 -5.69 -2.61
CA GLY A 63 20.45 -7.11 -2.86
C GLY A 63 21.35 -7.82 -3.90
N LEU A 64 22.59 -7.37 -4.05
CA LEU A 64 23.50 -7.84 -5.12
C LEU A 64 23.97 -9.30 -4.97
N LYS A 65 23.73 -9.90 -3.80
CA LYS A 65 24.15 -11.26 -3.46
C LYS A 65 22.98 -12.23 -3.30
N ASP A 66 21.77 -11.79 -3.65
CA ASP A 66 20.54 -12.57 -3.49
C ASP A 66 20.67 -13.94 -4.16
N GLY A 67 20.45 -14.99 -3.37
CA GLY A 67 20.51 -16.38 -3.82
C GLY A 67 21.91 -16.98 -3.99
N LEU A 68 22.98 -16.18 -4.05
CA LEU A 68 24.32 -16.68 -4.41
C LEU A 68 24.82 -17.77 -3.45
N ALA A 69 24.55 -17.62 -2.15
CA ALA A 69 24.90 -18.62 -1.14
C ALA A 69 24.16 -19.96 -1.32
N GLN A 70 23.07 -19.97 -2.09
CA GLN A 70 22.25 -21.14 -2.41
C GLN A 70 22.44 -21.60 -3.87
N GLY A 71 23.49 -21.11 -4.56
CA GLY A 71 23.85 -21.54 -5.90
C GLY A 71 22.96 -21.00 -7.02
N VAL A 72 22.19 -19.94 -6.76
CA VAL A 72 21.29 -19.32 -7.75
C VAL A 72 21.52 -17.79 -7.78
N SER A 73 21.40 -17.16 -8.95
CA SER A 73 21.50 -15.70 -9.06
C SER A 73 20.11 -15.08 -9.00
N LEU A 74 19.70 -14.57 -7.85
CA LEU A 74 18.39 -13.95 -7.64
C LEU A 74 18.45 -12.42 -7.51
N GLU A 75 19.52 -11.78 -7.98
CA GLU A 75 19.61 -10.32 -8.09
C GLU A 75 18.50 -9.77 -9.03
N GLY A 76 17.88 -8.65 -8.65
CA GLY A 76 16.85 -7.96 -9.43
C GLY A 76 15.48 -7.98 -8.74
N GLY A 77 14.40 -7.76 -9.50
CA GLY A 77 13.04 -7.81 -8.98
C GLY A 77 12.69 -6.59 -8.12
N TYR A 78 11.58 -6.66 -7.41
CA TYR A 78 11.05 -5.55 -6.61
C TYR A 78 11.02 -5.89 -5.12
N TYR A 79 11.31 -4.92 -4.28
CA TYR A 79 10.89 -4.95 -2.88
C TYR A 79 9.39 -4.73 -2.78
N ASP A 80 8.75 -5.41 -1.84
CA ASP A 80 7.31 -5.56 -1.82
C ASP A 80 6.56 -4.29 -1.36
N ALA A 81 7.02 -3.67 -0.29
CA ALA A 81 6.33 -2.55 0.34
C ALA A 81 7.31 -1.55 0.94
N GLY A 82 7.16 -1.22 2.22
CA GLY A 82 8.12 -0.43 2.97
C GLY A 82 9.40 -1.17 3.36
N ASP A 83 9.45 -2.47 3.07
CA ASP A 83 10.45 -3.45 3.48
C ASP A 83 11.46 -3.79 2.39
N ASN A 84 12.38 -4.70 2.69
CA ASN A 84 13.38 -5.15 1.73
C ASN A 84 13.23 -6.64 1.37
N VAL A 85 12.06 -7.23 1.64
CA VAL A 85 11.74 -8.60 1.26
C VAL A 85 11.23 -8.61 -0.18
N LYS A 86 11.58 -9.66 -0.90
CA LYS A 86 11.04 -9.93 -2.24
C LYS A 86 10.01 -11.03 -2.12
N PHE A 87 8.75 -10.66 -1.86
CA PHE A 87 7.63 -11.62 -1.86
C PHE A 87 7.18 -11.90 -3.29
N GLY A 88 7.22 -13.16 -3.70
CA GLY A 88 6.95 -13.56 -5.08
C GLY A 88 5.51 -13.35 -5.52
N LEU A 89 4.54 -13.66 -4.65
CA LEU A 89 3.11 -13.60 -4.99
C LEU A 89 2.64 -12.17 -5.35
N PRO A 90 2.82 -11.16 -4.48
CA PRO A 90 2.45 -9.78 -4.84
C PRO A 90 3.28 -9.21 -6.00
N MET A 91 4.53 -9.67 -6.17
CA MET A 91 5.35 -9.27 -7.33
C MET A 91 4.85 -9.89 -8.64
N ALA A 92 4.36 -11.13 -8.61
CA ALA A 92 3.78 -11.79 -9.78
C ALA A 92 2.48 -11.06 -10.18
N PHE A 93 1.63 -10.78 -9.20
CA PHE A 93 0.42 -9.97 -9.39
C PHE A 93 0.72 -8.58 -9.99
N LEU A 94 1.77 -7.89 -9.51
CA LEU A 94 2.24 -6.63 -10.12
C LEU A 94 2.53 -6.82 -11.62
N VAL A 95 3.32 -7.82 -11.98
CA VAL A 95 3.71 -8.06 -13.38
C VAL A 95 2.48 -8.38 -14.23
N THR A 96 1.54 -9.18 -13.72
CA THR A 96 0.28 -9.48 -14.41
C THR A 96 -0.52 -8.20 -14.65
N MET A 97 -0.75 -7.38 -13.62
CA MET A 97 -1.54 -6.15 -13.72
C MET A 97 -0.91 -5.10 -14.66
N LEU A 98 0.41 -4.91 -14.60
CA LEU A 98 1.12 -4.02 -15.53
C LEU A 98 1.02 -4.53 -16.97
N SER A 99 1.15 -5.84 -17.18
CA SER A 99 1.05 -6.46 -18.49
C SER A 99 -0.37 -6.37 -19.04
N TRP A 100 -1.38 -6.59 -18.20
CA TRP A 100 -2.77 -6.40 -18.57
C TRP A 100 -3.02 -4.95 -19.01
N ALA A 101 -2.51 -3.98 -18.26
CA ALA A 101 -2.61 -2.57 -18.65
C ALA A 101 -1.95 -2.31 -20.03
N ALA A 102 -0.77 -2.87 -20.29
CA ALA A 102 -0.06 -2.74 -21.57
C ALA A 102 -0.81 -3.37 -22.76
N VAL A 103 -1.51 -4.48 -22.51
CA VAL A 103 -2.29 -5.19 -23.54
C VAL A 103 -3.59 -4.44 -23.86
N ASP A 104 -4.37 -4.07 -22.84
CA ASP A 104 -5.73 -3.55 -23.02
C ASP A 104 -5.78 -2.03 -23.23
N ASN A 105 -4.81 -1.28 -22.68
CA ASN A 105 -4.76 0.18 -22.76
C ASN A 105 -3.60 0.67 -23.63
N ARG A 106 -3.21 -0.14 -24.63
CA ARG A 106 -2.07 0.14 -25.51
C ARG A 106 -2.15 1.50 -26.17
N LYS A 107 -3.32 1.88 -26.68
CA LYS A 107 -3.51 3.15 -27.40
C LYS A 107 -3.32 4.33 -26.45
N GLU A 108 -3.91 4.26 -25.27
CA GLU A 108 -3.83 5.27 -24.23
C GLU A 108 -2.38 5.44 -23.73
N LEU A 109 -1.71 4.34 -23.39
CA LEU A 109 -0.32 4.33 -22.93
C LEU A 109 0.66 4.85 -23.99
N SER A 110 0.47 4.49 -25.26
CA SER A 110 1.28 5.02 -26.36
C SER A 110 1.00 6.51 -26.61
N GLY A 111 -0.27 6.93 -26.53
CA GLY A 111 -0.65 8.35 -26.67
C GLY A 111 -0.06 9.24 -25.57
N LEU A 112 0.16 8.69 -24.38
CA LEU A 112 0.83 9.36 -23.25
C LEU A 112 2.37 9.25 -23.28
N ASN A 113 2.94 8.58 -24.28
CA ASN A 113 4.37 8.24 -24.33
C ASN A 113 4.87 7.46 -23.09
N GLN A 114 4.02 6.63 -22.50
CA GLN A 114 4.30 5.86 -21.28
C GLN A 114 4.48 4.36 -21.54
N MET A 115 4.16 3.87 -22.73
CA MET A 115 4.33 2.46 -23.12
C MET A 115 5.75 1.92 -22.84
N GLN A 116 6.80 2.71 -23.13
CA GLN A 116 8.17 2.29 -22.85
C GLN A 116 8.41 2.06 -21.35
N GLN A 117 7.92 2.97 -20.50
CA GLN A 117 8.06 2.84 -19.05
C GLN A 117 7.26 1.64 -18.54
N THR A 118 6.05 1.41 -19.07
CA THR A 118 5.26 0.21 -18.75
C THR A 118 6.04 -1.06 -19.07
N LEU A 119 6.59 -1.17 -20.29
CA LEU A 119 7.37 -2.34 -20.69
C LEU A 119 8.64 -2.50 -19.85
N TRP A 120 9.34 -1.42 -19.51
CA TRP A 120 10.51 -1.51 -18.62
C TRP A 120 10.15 -1.96 -17.21
N SER A 121 9.02 -1.52 -16.66
CA SER A 121 8.53 -1.98 -15.36
C SER A 121 8.14 -3.45 -15.38
N ILE A 122 7.45 -3.93 -16.43
CA ILE A 122 7.14 -5.35 -16.62
C ILE A 122 8.44 -6.15 -16.72
N ARG A 123 9.37 -5.71 -17.58
CA ARG A 123 10.63 -6.40 -17.84
C ARG A 123 11.46 -6.61 -16.58
N TRP A 124 11.50 -5.62 -15.70
CA TRP A 124 12.26 -5.73 -14.45
C TRP A 124 11.78 -6.89 -13.56
N GLY A 125 10.46 -7.11 -13.53
CA GLY A 125 9.86 -8.23 -12.82
C GLY A 125 10.05 -9.56 -13.55
N THR A 126 9.80 -9.60 -14.86
CA THR A 126 9.96 -10.84 -15.64
C THR A 126 11.41 -11.31 -15.76
N ASP A 127 12.39 -10.41 -15.88
CA ASP A 127 13.81 -10.76 -15.87
C ASP A 127 14.22 -11.37 -14.52
N TYR A 128 13.59 -10.95 -13.41
CA TYR A 128 13.76 -11.61 -12.12
C TYR A 128 13.10 -12.99 -12.10
N PHE A 129 11.86 -13.11 -12.56
CA PHE A 129 11.17 -14.41 -12.56
C PHE A 129 11.84 -15.45 -13.47
N ILE A 130 12.47 -15.05 -14.58
CA ILE A 130 13.28 -15.96 -15.41
C ILE A 130 14.42 -16.55 -14.59
N LYS A 131 15.12 -15.73 -13.79
CA LYS A 131 16.18 -16.21 -12.88
C LYS A 131 15.61 -17.08 -11.76
N ALA A 132 14.42 -16.73 -11.27
CA ALA A 132 13.72 -17.46 -10.21
C ALA A 132 13.12 -18.80 -10.69
N HIS A 133 13.00 -19.02 -12.00
CA HIS A 133 12.48 -20.26 -12.59
C HIS A 133 13.57 -20.98 -13.40
N PRO A 134 14.60 -21.57 -12.74
CA PRO A 134 15.73 -22.19 -13.43
C PRO A 134 15.43 -23.56 -14.01
N GLN A 135 14.34 -24.22 -13.58
CA GLN A 135 13.94 -25.56 -14.01
C GLN A 135 12.40 -25.65 -14.01
N PRO A 136 11.78 -26.48 -14.86
CA PRO A 136 10.32 -26.48 -15.07
C PRO A 136 9.46 -26.61 -13.81
N ASN A 137 9.94 -27.33 -12.79
CA ASN A 137 9.22 -27.57 -11.53
C ASN A 137 9.93 -26.92 -10.33
N VAL A 138 10.67 -25.81 -10.52
CA VAL A 138 11.35 -25.09 -9.44
C VAL A 138 11.13 -23.60 -9.57
N LEU A 139 10.50 -22.98 -8.57
CA LEU A 139 10.27 -21.53 -8.55
C LEU A 139 10.78 -20.92 -7.23
N TRP A 140 11.76 -20.02 -7.30
CA TRP A 140 12.22 -19.24 -6.14
C TRP A 140 11.20 -18.14 -5.82
N GLY A 141 10.38 -18.41 -4.80
CA GLY A 141 9.21 -17.61 -4.45
C GLY A 141 9.46 -16.47 -3.48
N GLN A 142 10.59 -16.46 -2.77
CA GLN A 142 10.90 -15.39 -1.81
C GLN A 142 12.41 -15.20 -1.64
N VAL A 143 12.85 -13.96 -1.43
CA VAL A 143 14.21 -13.65 -0.97
C VAL A 143 14.14 -12.65 0.18
N GLY A 144 14.73 -13.02 1.31
CA GLY A 144 14.59 -12.30 2.57
C GLY A 144 13.71 -13.06 3.55
N ASP A 145 14.12 -13.10 4.81
CA ASP A 145 13.28 -13.58 5.91
C ASP A 145 12.46 -12.41 6.45
N GLY A 146 11.13 -12.46 6.30
CA GLY A 146 10.27 -11.31 6.60
C GLY A 146 10.34 -10.88 8.06
N GLN A 147 10.45 -11.84 8.97
CA GLN A 147 10.53 -11.54 10.39
C GLN A 147 11.78 -10.74 10.76
N SER A 148 12.97 -11.19 10.32
CA SER A 148 14.23 -10.49 10.60
C SER A 148 14.36 -9.19 9.82
N ASP A 149 13.85 -9.11 8.59
CA ASP A 149 13.80 -7.86 7.83
C ASP A 149 12.93 -6.81 8.52
N HIS A 150 11.82 -7.23 9.12
CA HIS A 150 10.88 -6.35 9.83
C HIS A 150 11.34 -5.95 11.23
N TYR A 151 12.30 -6.68 11.81
CA TYR A 151 13.00 -6.24 13.03
C TYR A 151 14.07 -5.17 12.77
N CYS A 152 14.30 -4.77 11.52
CA CYS A 152 15.29 -3.77 11.15
C CYS A 152 14.73 -2.64 10.27
N TRP A 153 15.19 -1.41 10.54
CA TRP A 153 14.84 -0.25 9.73
C TRP A 153 16.06 0.29 8.98
N GLU A 154 16.56 -0.48 8.02
CA GLU A 154 17.78 -0.15 7.26
C GLU A 154 17.44 0.29 5.84
N ARG A 155 18.36 1.05 5.22
CA ARG A 155 18.29 1.27 3.78
C ARG A 155 18.50 -0.05 3.05
N PRO A 156 17.87 -0.24 1.87
CA PRO A 156 18.13 -1.42 1.04
C PRO A 156 19.62 -1.64 0.76
N GLU A 157 20.39 -0.57 0.61
CA GLU A 157 21.82 -0.63 0.30
C GLU A 157 22.69 -1.04 1.51
N ASP A 158 22.17 -0.91 2.73
CA ASP A 158 22.88 -1.20 3.98
C ASP A 158 22.44 -2.51 4.66
N MET A 159 21.53 -3.27 4.03
CA MET A 159 20.91 -4.44 4.67
C MET A 159 21.93 -5.41 5.26
N THR A 160 21.71 -5.75 6.53
CA THR A 160 22.45 -6.78 7.26
C THR A 160 21.59 -7.99 7.62
N THR A 161 20.29 -7.93 7.35
CA THR A 161 19.30 -8.98 7.64
C THR A 161 19.47 -10.21 6.75
N SER A 162 18.88 -11.33 7.17
CA SER A 162 18.94 -12.57 6.42
C SER A 162 18.27 -12.42 5.05
N ARG A 163 19.04 -12.71 3.99
CA ARG A 163 18.54 -12.75 2.60
C ARG A 163 18.40 -14.17 2.07
N THR A 164 18.06 -15.12 2.95
CA THR A 164 17.72 -16.49 2.57
C THR A 164 16.65 -16.48 1.49
N ALA A 165 16.89 -17.26 0.44
CA ALA A 165 15.93 -17.50 -0.63
C ALA A 165 15.13 -18.78 -0.34
N TYR A 166 13.84 -18.74 -0.67
CA TYR A 166 12.92 -19.86 -0.50
C TYR A 166 12.33 -20.23 -1.85
N LYS A 167 12.12 -21.52 -2.08
CA LYS A 167 11.65 -22.05 -3.36
C LYS A 167 10.47 -23.00 -3.17
N LEU A 168 9.73 -23.15 -4.25
CA LEU A 168 8.76 -24.20 -4.49
C LEU A 168 9.41 -25.27 -5.36
N ASP A 169 9.04 -26.52 -5.12
CA ASP A 169 9.36 -27.65 -5.97
C ASP A 169 8.28 -28.75 -5.89
N GLN A 170 8.50 -29.88 -6.56
CA GLN A 170 7.53 -30.98 -6.58
C GLN A 170 7.21 -31.59 -5.20
N TYR A 171 8.08 -31.39 -4.20
CA TYR A 171 7.88 -31.88 -2.83
C TYR A 171 7.32 -30.79 -1.91
N HIS A 172 7.56 -29.52 -2.27
CA HIS A 172 7.06 -28.33 -1.59
C HIS A 172 6.34 -27.43 -2.61
N PRO A 173 5.12 -27.80 -3.04
CA PRO A 173 4.40 -27.09 -4.09
C PRO A 173 3.81 -25.75 -3.64
N GLY A 174 3.35 -24.95 -4.61
CA GLY A 174 2.65 -23.69 -4.36
C GLY A 174 1.93 -23.23 -5.63
N SER A 175 0.75 -23.79 -5.86
CA SER A 175 -0.06 -23.62 -7.08
C SER A 175 -0.55 -22.20 -7.27
N ASP A 176 -0.84 -21.51 -6.19
CA ASP A 176 -1.17 -20.08 -6.14
C ASP A 176 0.00 -19.25 -6.69
N LEU A 177 1.18 -19.32 -6.07
CA LEU A 177 2.34 -18.54 -6.51
C LEU A 177 2.84 -18.96 -7.90
N ALA A 178 2.91 -20.26 -8.19
CA ALA A 178 3.31 -20.75 -9.51
C ALA A 178 2.27 -20.36 -10.59
N GLY A 179 0.98 -20.41 -10.27
CA GLY A 179 -0.12 -20.00 -11.14
C GLY A 179 -0.09 -18.51 -11.44
N GLU A 180 0.03 -17.65 -10.42
CA GLU A 180 0.13 -16.20 -10.62
C GLU A 180 1.40 -15.83 -11.41
N THR A 181 2.52 -16.51 -11.17
CA THR A 181 3.75 -16.29 -11.97
C THR A 181 3.57 -16.76 -13.42
N ALA A 182 2.83 -17.84 -13.66
CA ALA A 182 2.48 -18.29 -15.00
C ALA A 182 1.57 -17.26 -15.71
N ALA A 183 0.57 -16.71 -15.01
CA ALA A 183 -0.29 -15.63 -15.50
C ALA A 183 0.53 -14.38 -15.86
N ALA A 184 1.46 -13.98 -14.98
CA ALA A 184 2.36 -12.86 -15.19
C ALA A 184 3.19 -13.03 -16.47
N PHE A 185 3.80 -14.20 -16.67
CA PHE A 185 4.55 -14.49 -17.88
C PHE A 185 3.69 -14.53 -19.14
N ALA A 186 2.51 -15.16 -19.08
CA ALA A 186 1.59 -15.23 -20.21
C ALA A 186 1.09 -13.82 -20.61
N ALA A 187 0.68 -13.00 -19.66
CA ALA A 187 0.27 -11.61 -19.90
C ALA A 187 1.43 -10.76 -20.44
N ALA A 188 2.62 -10.88 -19.86
CA ALA A 188 3.81 -10.17 -20.32
C ALA A 188 4.22 -10.58 -21.74
N SER A 189 4.07 -11.87 -22.10
CA SER A 189 4.34 -12.35 -23.45
C SER A 189 3.50 -11.60 -24.48
N LEU A 190 2.21 -11.34 -24.20
CA LEU A 190 1.34 -10.55 -25.06
C LEU A 190 1.78 -9.09 -25.15
N ALA A 191 2.16 -8.49 -24.02
CA ALA A 191 2.63 -7.11 -23.95
C ALA A 191 3.88 -6.91 -24.84
N PHE A 192 4.85 -7.84 -24.78
CA PHE A 192 6.10 -7.77 -25.53
C PHE A 192 6.02 -8.27 -26.96
N LYS A 193 5.06 -9.13 -27.33
CA LYS A 193 4.96 -9.74 -28.68
C LYS A 193 5.20 -8.78 -29.85
N PRO A 194 4.62 -7.56 -29.88
CA PRO A 194 4.84 -6.61 -30.98
C PRO A 194 6.12 -5.77 -30.88
N TYR A 195 6.87 -5.82 -29.77
CA TYR A 195 8.09 -5.02 -29.56
C TYR A 195 9.35 -5.89 -29.47
N ASN A 196 9.21 -7.13 -29.01
CA ASN A 196 10.28 -8.12 -28.90
C ASN A 196 9.66 -9.54 -28.87
N SER A 197 9.46 -10.10 -30.06
CA SER A 197 8.84 -11.43 -30.22
C SER A 197 9.70 -12.56 -29.65
N SER A 198 11.03 -12.45 -29.72
CA SER A 198 11.95 -13.44 -29.14
C SER A 198 11.84 -13.49 -27.61
N TYR A 199 11.80 -12.34 -26.94
CA TYR A 199 11.58 -12.28 -25.49
C TYR A 199 10.18 -12.78 -25.12
N SER A 200 9.16 -12.37 -25.88
CA SER A 200 7.78 -12.88 -25.72
C SER A 200 7.71 -14.41 -25.76
N ALA A 201 8.43 -15.07 -26.68
CA ALA A 201 8.50 -16.53 -26.75
C ALA A 201 9.15 -17.15 -25.50
N ILE A 202 10.23 -16.56 -24.99
CA ILE A 202 10.88 -17.00 -23.73
C ILE A 202 9.90 -16.94 -22.56
N LEU A 203 9.19 -15.82 -22.41
CA LEU A 203 8.20 -15.65 -21.35
C LEU A 203 7.10 -16.71 -21.46
N LEU A 204 6.61 -16.97 -22.68
CA LEU A 204 5.55 -17.94 -22.90
C LEU A 204 5.99 -19.39 -22.57
N THR A 205 7.27 -19.74 -22.80
CA THR A 205 7.81 -21.03 -22.36
C THR A 205 7.73 -21.18 -20.85
N HIS A 206 8.24 -20.20 -20.09
CA HIS A 206 8.17 -20.22 -18.62
C HIS A 206 6.72 -20.24 -18.12
N ALA A 207 5.80 -19.53 -18.79
CA ALA A 207 4.38 -19.54 -18.43
C ALA A 207 3.76 -20.94 -18.51
N LYS A 208 4.03 -21.67 -19.59
CA LYS A 208 3.49 -23.02 -19.81
C LYS A 208 4.07 -24.03 -18.81
N GLU A 209 5.37 -23.95 -18.56
CA GLU A 209 6.05 -24.80 -17.58
C GLU A 209 5.52 -24.56 -16.16
N LEU A 210 5.43 -23.30 -15.71
CA LEU A 210 4.93 -22.98 -14.37
C LEU A 210 3.46 -23.32 -14.19
N PHE A 211 2.62 -23.16 -15.21
CA PHE A 211 1.24 -23.62 -15.15
C PHE A 211 1.15 -25.14 -15.00
N SER A 212 1.96 -25.87 -15.79
CA SER A 212 2.03 -27.33 -15.66
C SER A 212 2.53 -27.76 -14.28
N PHE A 213 3.51 -27.05 -13.71
CA PHE A 213 4.00 -27.30 -12.35
C PHE A 213 2.90 -27.03 -11.31
N ALA A 214 2.23 -25.87 -11.40
CA ALA A 214 1.16 -25.45 -10.50
C ALA A 214 -0.03 -26.42 -10.47
N ASP A 215 -0.49 -26.87 -11.65
CA ASP A 215 -1.65 -27.76 -11.75
C ASP A 215 -1.30 -29.20 -11.33
N LYS A 216 -0.11 -29.68 -11.70
CA LYS A 216 0.32 -31.06 -11.43
C LYS A 216 0.65 -31.30 -9.96
N TYR A 217 1.28 -30.34 -9.29
CA TYR A 217 1.68 -30.45 -7.89
C TYR A 217 0.91 -29.43 -7.07
N ARG A 218 -0.26 -29.84 -6.57
CA ARG A 218 -1.18 -28.92 -5.90
C ARG A 218 -0.82 -28.65 -4.45
N GLY A 219 -0.83 -27.38 -4.05
CA GLY A 219 -0.61 -26.96 -2.66
C GLY A 219 -0.56 -25.44 -2.53
N LEU A 220 -0.69 -24.95 -1.29
CA LEU A 220 -0.54 -23.51 -1.00
C LEU A 220 0.94 -23.18 -0.86
N PHE A 221 1.41 -22.10 -1.51
CA PHE A 221 2.83 -21.75 -1.44
C PHE A 221 3.26 -21.46 0.01
N THR A 222 2.35 -20.96 0.84
CA THR A 222 2.65 -20.65 2.24
C THR A 222 2.89 -21.89 3.10
N ASP A 223 2.42 -23.07 2.70
CA ASP A 223 2.77 -24.31 3.41
C ASP A 223 4.21 -24.73 3.10
N SER A 224 4.70 -24.42 1.91
CA SER A 224 6.07 -24.68 1.45
C SER A 224 7.06 -23.58 1.88
N ILE A 225 6.60 -22.34 1.97
CA ILE A 225 7.35 -21.16 2.43
C ILE A 225 6.63 -20.58 3.66
N PRO A 226 6.73 -21.23 4.84
CA PRO A 226 5.96 -20.84 6.02
C PRO A 226 6.29 -19.44 6.54
N ASN A 227 7.48 -18.91 6.21
CA ASN A 227 7.85 -17.54 6.56
C ASN A 227 6.92 -16.49 5.93
N ALA A 228 6.28 -16.80 4.81
CA ALA A 228 5.32 -15.90 4.16
C ALA A 228 3.96 -15.84 4.86
N LYS A 229 3.61 -16.79 5.74
CA LYS A 229 2.27 -16.90 6.36
C LYS A 229 1.85 -15.66 7.13
N ALA A 230 2.78 -14.98 7.79
CA ALA A 230 2.49 -13.78 8.57
C ALA A 230 2.28 -12.52 7.71
N PHE A 231 2.57 -12.58 6.41
CA PHE A 231 2.60 -11.42 5.51
C PHE A 231 1.62 -11.59 4.33
N TYR A 232 1.76 -12.70 3.60
CA TYR A 232 0.95 -13.03 2.42
C TYR A 232 0.36 -14.42 2.57
N MET A 233 -0.53 -14.60 3.56
CA MET A 233 -1.23 -15.86 3.76
C MET A 233 -2.11 -16.19 2.54
N SER A 234 -1.89 -17.35 1.95
CA SER A 234 -2.74 -17.84 0.88
C SER A 234 -4.04 -18.44 1.45
N SER A 235 -5.18 -18.07 0.85
CA SER A 235 -6.49 -18.61 1.16
C SER A 235 -6.93 -19.74 0.21
N GLY A 236 -6.20 -19.96 -0.89
CA GLY A 236 -6.56 -20.86 -1.97
C GLY A 236 -5.60 -20.73 -3.14
N TYR A 237 -5.72 -21.63 -4.11
CA TYR A 237 -4.96 -21.59 -5.37
C TYR A 237 -5.85 -21.80 -6.61
N SER A 238 -7.14 -22.02 -6.38
CA SER A 238 -8.10 -22.41 -7.42
C SER A 238 -8.31 -21.26 -8.41
N ASP A 239 -8.42 -20.04 -7.90
CA ASP A 239 -8.52 -18.83 -8.69
C ASP A 239 -7.25 -18.54 -9.48
N GLU A 240 -6.06 -18.75 -8.92
CA GLU A 240 -4.80 -18.59 -9.68
C GLU A 240 -4.65 -19.60 -10.81
N LEU A 241 -5.12 -20.85 -10.65
CA LEU A 241 -5.11 -21.84 -11.74
C LEU A 241 -6.06 -21.44 -12.87
N LEU A 242 -7.28 -20.99 -12.55
CA LEU A 242 -8.23 -20.50 -13.56
C LEU A 242 -7.70 -19.23 -14.24
N TRP A 243 -7.09 -18.32 -13.47
CA TRP A 243 -6.51 -17.07 -13.93
C TRP A 243 -5.32 -17.30 -14.89
N ALA A 244 -4.40 -18.18 -14.51
CA ALA A 244 -3.28 -18.57 -15.35
C ALA A 244 -3.74 -19.24 -16.65
N ALA A 245 -4.73 -20.14 -16.58
CA ALA A 245 -5.32 -20.76 -17.75
C ALA A 245 -5.96 -19.73 -18.69
N ALA A 246 -6.71 -18.75 -18.16
CA ALA A 246 -7.30 -17.68 -18.96
C ALA A 246 -6.23 -16.84 -19.69
N TRP A 247 -5.13 -16.47 -19.01
CA TRP A 247 -4.04 -15.74 -19.63
C TRP A 247 -3.27 -16.57 -20.65
N LEU A 248 -3.01 -17.84 -20.37
CA LEU A 248 -2.36 -18.75 -21.31
C LEU A 248 -3.22 -18.98 -22.56
N HIS A 249 -4.53 -19.14 -22.41
CA HIS A 249 -5.45 -19.18 -23.54
C HIS A 249 -5.33 -17.90 -24.37
N ARG A 250 -5.40 -16.74 -23.72
CA ARG A 250 -5.28 -15.44 -24.40
C ARG A 250 -3.95 -15.27 -25.12
N ALA A 251 -2.85 -15.76 -24.55
CA ALA A 251 -1.51 -15.64 -25.11
C ALA A 251 -1.25 -16.60 -26.29
N THR A 252 -1.85 -17.79 -26.25
CA THR A 252 -1.54 -18.90 -27.19
C THR A 252 -2.62 -19.15 -28.23
N GLY A 253 -3.88 -18.85 -27.93
CA GLY A 253 -5.05 -19.33 -28.68
C GLY A 253 -5.34 -20.83 -28.50
N ASP A 254 -4.58 -21.52 -27.66
CA ASP A 254 -4.73 -22.96 -27.43
C ASP A 254 -6.02 -23.25 -26.65
N GLN A 255 -6.86 -24.11 -27.21
CA GLN A 255 -8.17 -24.47 -26.65
C GLN A 255 -8.04 -25.32 -25.39
N TYR A 256 -6.90 -25.97 -25.16
CA TYR A 256 -6.64 -26.72 -23.92
C TYR A 256 -6.86 -25.84 -22.68
N TYR A 257 -6.29 -24.63 -22.66
CA TYR A 257 -6.39 -23.74 -21.49
C TYR A 257 -7.80 -23.18 -21.30
N LEU A 258 -8.52 -22.87 -22.38
CA LEU A 258 -9.92 -22.46 -22.29
C LEU A 258 -10.79 -23.58 -21.73
N LYS A 259 -10.59 -24.80 -22.23
CA LYS A 259 -11.30 -25.99 -21.74
C LYS A 259 -10.97 -26.26 -20.27
N TYR A 260 -9.69 -26.15 -19.88
CA TYR A 260 -9.29 -26.25 -18.48
C TYR A 260 -10.06 -25.26 -17.60
N ALA A 261 -10.10 -23.98 -17.99
CA ALA A 261 -10.79 -22.96 -17.21
C ALA A 261 -12.31 -23.26 -17.10
N ILE A 262 -12.96 -23.64 -18.20
CA ILE A 262 -14.41 -23.95 -18.22
C ILE A 262 -14.72 -25.20 -17.40
N ASP A 263 -14.00 -26.30 -17.64
CA ASP A 263 -14.26 -27.59 -17.00
C ASP A 263 -14.02 -27.52 -15.47
N ASN A 264 -13.10 -26.67 -15.02
CA ASN A 264 -12.80 -26.51 -13.59
C ASN A 264 -13.58 -25.38 -12.91
N ALA A 265 -14.13 -24.40 -13.65
CA ALA A 265 -14.75 -23.19 -13.08
C ALA A 265 -15.81 -23.49 -12.01
N GLY A 266 -16.69 -24.47 -12.25
CA GLY A 266 -17.77 -24.80 -11.31
C GLY A 266 -17.28 -25.31 -9.95
N TYR A 267 -16.28 -26.20 -9.94
CA TYR A 267 -15.73 -26.76 -8.70
C TYR A 267 -14.72 -25.82 -8.03
N MET A 268 -13.97 -25.02 -8.81
CA MET A 268 -12.96 -24.08 -8.32
C MET A 268 -13.52 -22.72 -7.90
N GLY A 269 -14.85 -22.53 -7.91
CA GLY A 269 -15.48 -21.28 -7.48
C GLY A 269 -15.37 -20.12 -8.49
N GLY A 270 -15.04 -20.42 -9.75
CA GLY A 270 -15.02 -19.44 -10.83
C GLY A 270 -16.42 -18.84 -11.07
N THR A 271 -16.51 -17.52 -11.14
CA THR A 271 -17.79 -16.82 -11.30
C THR A 271 -18.20 -16.74 -12.78
N GLY A 272 -19.45 -17.10 -13.09
CA GLY A 272 -20.07 -16.93 -14.42
C GLY A 272 -20.84 -15.62 -14.62
N TRP A 273 -20.70 -14.65 -13.71
CA TRP A 273 -21.48 -13.41 -13.75
C TRP A 273 -20.77 -12.35 -14.60
N GLY A 274 -21.35 -12.02 -15.75
CA GLY A 274 -20.91 -10.87 -16.55
C GLY A 274 -21.23 -9.57 -15.82
N MET A 275 -20.20 -8.82 -15.44
CA MET A 275 -20.38 -7.46 -14.92
C MET A 275 -20.87 -6.54 -16.04
N LYS A 276 -22.11 -6.03 -15.91
CA LYS A 276 -22.63 -4.95 -16.75
C LYS A 276 -22.24 -3.60 -16.14
N GLU A 277 -21.35 -2.90 -16.84
CA GLU A 277 -21.02 -1.46 -16.74
C GLU A 277 -20.75 -0.85 -15.35
N CYS A 278 -19.47 -0.82 -14.94
CA CYS A 278 -18.97 0.02 -13.83
C CYS A 278 -18.51 1.43 -14.28
N ASN A 279 -19.08 2.01 -15.34
CA ASN A 279 -18.46 3.14 -16.05
C ASN A 279 -18.32 4.46 -15.26
N HIS A 280 -19.05 4.66 -14.18
CA HIS A 280 -18.96 5.87 -13.34
C HIS A 280 -18.16 5.65 -12.03
N PHE A 281 -18.15 4.43 -11.51
CA PHE A 281 -17.59 4.15 -10.18
C PHE A 281 -16.06 4.35 -10.13
N TYR A 282 -15.33 3.93 -11.15
CA TYR A 282 -13.86 4.05 -11.15
C TYR A 282 -13.36 5.50 -11.29
N PHE A 283 -14.12 6.41 -11.91
CA PHE A 283 -13.78 7.84 -11.92
C PHE A 283 -13.83 8.42 -10.51
N LEU A 284 -14.87 8.08 -9.74
CA LEU A 284 -15.04 8.56 -8.37
C LEU A 284 -13.91 8.06 -7.47
N GLN A 285 -13.51 6.79 -7.60
CA GLN A 285 -12.41 6.23 -6.80
C GLN A 285 -11.04 6.83 -7.20
N ALA A 286 -10.77 7.00 -8.50
CA ALA A 286 -9.54 7.63 -8.96
C ALA A 286 -9.44 9.09 -8.49
N ASP A 287 -10.50 9.87 -8.64
CA ASP A 287 -10.56 11.25 -8.14
C ASP A 287 -10.36 11.30 -6.62
N TYR A 288 -10.98 10.38 -5.88
CA TYR A 288 -10.84 10.29 -4.42
C TYR A 288 -9.37 10.07 -4.02
N ILE A 289 -8.67 9.14 -4.68
CA ILE A 289 -7.22 8.89 -4.48
C ILE A 289 -6.40 10.16 -4.79
N LEU A 290 -6.79 10.92 -5.81
CA LEU A 290 -6.04 12.10 -6.26
C LEU A 290 -6.36 13.39 -5.50
N GLY A 291 -7.36 13.38 -4.61
CA GLY A 291 -7.63 14.48 -3.70
C GLY A 291 -9.10 14.87 -3.55
N LYS A 292 -10.03 14.23 -4.27
CA LYS A 292 -11.48 14.51 -4.20
C LYS A 292 -12.11 13.80 -3.01
N ASN A 293 -11.56 14.08 -1.84
CA ASN A 293 -11.99 13.57 -0.56
C ASN A 293 -12.13 14.74 0.42
N ARG A 294 -12.73 14.48 1.59
CA ARG A 294 -13.04 15.51 2.59
C ARG A 294 -11.80 16.28 3.08
N GLN A 295 -10.62 15.68 2.97
CA GLN A 295 -9.37 16.29 3.40
C GLN A 295 -8.65 17.10 2.32
N GLY A 296 -9.11 17.04 1.06
CA GLY A 296 -8.42 17.65 -0.08
C GLY A 296 -7.00 17.11 -0.25
N MET A 297 -6.76 15.84 0.09
CA MET A 297 -5.43 15.24 0.19
C MET A 297 -5.29 14.10 -0.81
N SER A 298 -4.25 14.13 -1.65
CA SER A 298 -3.95 12.97 -2.49
C SER A 298 -3.34 11.87 -1.65
N TYR A 299 -3.81 10.64 -1.82
CA TYR A 299 -3.18 9.43 -1.28
C TYR A 299 -2.12 8.84 -2.22
N LEU A 300 -1.89 9.48 -3.37
CA LEU A 300 -0.76 9.19 -4.25
C LEU A 300 0.39 10.14 -3.94
N VAL A 301 1.45 9.64 -3.31
CA VAL A 301 2.55 10.47 -2.78
C VAL A 301 3.18 11.32 -3.89
N GLY A 302 3.35 12.62 -3.62
CA GLY A 302 3.92 13.57 -4.56
C GLY A 302 3.00 14.00 -5.71
N TYR A 303 1.71 13.68 -5.66
CA TYR A 303 0.69 14.20 -6.56
C TYR A 303 -0.17 15.27 -5.88
N GLY A 304 -0.47 16.35 -6.59
CA GLY A 304 -1.23 17.47 -6.06
C GLY A 304 -0.48 18.28 -4.99
N PRO A 305 -1.14 19.29 -4.40
CA PRO A 305 -0.51 20.21 -3.44
C PRO A 305 -0.42 19.66 -2.01
N LYS A 306 -1.20 18.61 -1.67
CA LYS A 306 -1.26 18.01 -0.34
C LYS A 306 -1.26 16.48 -0.48
N TYR A 307 -0.26 15.83 0.09
CA TYR A 307 -0.06 14.37 0.04
C TYR A 307 0.73 13.90 1.29
N PRO A 308 0.74 12.59 1.62
CA PRO A 308 1.47 12.06 2.77
C PRO A 308 2.96 12.39 2.74
N LEU A 309 3.50 12.81 3.87
CA LEU A 309 4.91 13.17 4.01
C LEU A 309 5.70 12.17 4.85
N ARG A 310 5.03 11.24 5.55
CA ARG A 310 5.64 10.28 6.48
C ARG A 310 5.13 8.88 6.16
N VAL A 311 5.66 8.32 5.09
CA VAL A 311 5.27 7.03 4.52
C VAL A 311 6.02 5.91 5.24
N HIS A 312 5.35 4.80 5.56
CA HIS A 312 5.98 3.59 6.12
C HIS A 312 6.88 2.93 5.08
N HIS A 313 8.06 3.53 4.83
CA HIS A 313 8.98 3.07 3.80
C HIS A 313 10.44 3.37 4.15
N ARG A 314 11.26 2.32 4.28
CA ARG A 314 12.67 2.42 4.74
C ARG A 314 13.51 3.31 3.83
N GLY A 315 13.48 3.06 2.52
CA GLY A 315 14.23 3.86 1.54
C GLY A 315 13.77 5.32 1.44
N ALA A 316 12.53 5.62 1.84
CA ALA A 316 11.99 6.99 1.78
C ALA A 316 12.39 7.78 3.03
N SER A 317 12.24 7.15 4.19
CA SER A 317 12.41 7.73 5.52
C SER A 317 13.87 7.94 5.94
N ILE A 318 14.83 7.20 5.37
CA ILE A 318 16.26 7.31 5.67
C ILE A 318 16.95 8.10 4.55
N PRO A 319 17.85 9.08 4.84
CA PRO A 319 18.54 9.83 3.81
C PRO A 319 19.26 8.92 2.83
N SER A 320 19.20 9.26 1.54
CA SER A 320 19.89 8.51 0.49
C SER A 320 21.35 8.18 0.84
N ILE A 321 21.83 7.01 0.42
CA ILE A 321 23.25 6.62 0.52
C ILE A 321 24.19 7.64 -0.14
N PHE A 322 23.72 8.42 -1.11
CA PHE A 322 24.51 9.48 -1.76
C PHE A 322 24.62 10.76 -0.93
N VAL A 323 23.67 10.98 -0.01
CA VAL A 323 23.66 12.13 0.91
C VAL A 323 24.35 11.76 2.22
N GLN A 324 23.95 10.65 2.83
CA GLN A 324 24.58 10.10 4.03
C GLN A 324 25.27 8.77 3.68
N ARG A 325 26.57 8.84 3.39
CA ARG A 325 27.39 7.70 2.93
C ARG A 325 27.69 6.67 4.01
N SER A 326 27.64 7.04 5.29
CA SER A 326 27.79 6.09 6.38
C SER A 326 26.58 5.18 6.44
N SER A 327 26.79 3.87 6.59
CA SER A 327 25.72 2.88 6.75
C SER A 327 24.78 3.25 7.91
N VAL A 328 23.49 2.99 7.73
CA VAL A 328 22.50 3.08 8.81
C VAL A 328 22.18 1.68 9.27
N SER A 329 22.56 1.35 10.51
CA SER A 329 22.32 0.03 11.07
C SER A 329 20.88 -0.16 11.54
N CYS A 330 20.49 -1.42 11.72
CA CYS A 330 19.16 -1.89 12.09
C CYS A 330 18.48 -1.06 13.18
N VAL A 331 19.14 -0.96 14.34
CA VAL A 331 18.61 -0.24 15.51
C VAL A 331 18.69 1.28 15.31
N GLN A 332 19.79 1.77 14.74
CA GLN A 332 19.96 3.20 14.43
C GLN A 332 18.84 3.72 13.52
N GLY A 333 18.42 2.89 12.56
CA GLY A 333 17.26 3.08 11.71
C GLY A 333 16.00 3.45 12.48
N PHE A 334 15.66 2.62 13.45
CA PHE A 334 14.47 2.83 14.29
C PHE A 334 14.60 4.08 15.17
N ASP A 335 15.76 4.26 15.80
CA ASP A 335 15.99 5.35 16.75
C ASP A 335 16.03 6.72 16.05
N SER A 336 16.63 6.78 14.85
CA SER A 336 16.92 8.05 14.18
C SER A 336 15.87 8.43 13.11
N TRP A 337 15.27 7.44 12.45
CA TRP A 337 14.48 7.68 11.23
C TRP A 337 13.04 7.18 11.33
N TYR A 338 12.78 6.00 11.89
CA TYR A 338 11.43 5.43 11.93
C TYR A 338 10.42 6.32 12.66
N ARG A 339 10.76 6.79 13.87
CA ARG A 339 9.87 7.64 14.70
C ARG A 339 10.00 9.14 14.44
N ARG A 340 10.79 9.50 13.42
CA ARG A 340 11.10 10.89 13.13
C ARG A 340 9.82 11.64 12.70
N SER A 341 9.50 12.75 13.37
CA SER A 341 8.28 13.52 13.11
C SER A 341 8.37 14.41 11.87
N GLN A 342 9.58 14.60 11.32
CA GLN A 342 9.77 15.30 10.05
C GLN A 342 9.35 14.44 8.86
N ALA A 343 9.06 15.12 7.75
CA ALA A 343 8.84 14.49 6.46
C ALA A 343 10.01 13.59 6.05
N ASP A 344 9.70 12.57 5.27
CA ASP A 344 10.68 11.67 4.67
C ASP A 344 11.68 12.46 3.81
N PRO A 345 13.00 12.24 3.98
CA PRO A 345 14.03 12.94 3.20
C PRO A 345 13.94 12.64 1.70
N ASN A 346 13.40 11.49 1.31
CA ASN A 346 13.20 11.13 -0.09
C ASN A 346 11.70 10.98 -0.37
N VAL A 347 11.15 11.82 -1.25
CA VAL A 347 9.75 11.69 -1.68
C VAL A 347 9.61 10.47 -2.58
N ILE A 348 8.82 9.48 -2.14
CA ILE A 348 8.52 8.27 -2.90
C ILE A 348 7.34 8.52 -3.87
N HIS A 349 7.62 9.27 -4.92
CA HIS A 349 6.62 9.67 -5.91
C HIS A 349 5.82 8.47 -6.45
N GLY A 350 4.49 8.60 -6.45
CA GLY A 350 3.57 7.62 -7.03
C GLY A 350 3.24 6.44 -6.14
N ALA A 351 3.76 6.40 -4.91
CA ALA A 351 3.35 5.43 -3.92
C ALA A 351 1.88 5.68 -3.55
N LEU A 352 1.00 4.69 -3.77
CA LEU A 352 -0.33 4.70 -3.20
C LEU A 352 -0.24 4.18 -1.78
N VAL A 353 -0.50 5.04 -0.79
CA VAL A 353 -0.57 4.62 0.61
C VAL A 353 -1.90 3.89 0.88
N GLY A 354 -1.99 3.12 1.97
CA GLY A 354 -3.21 2.42 2.39
C GLY A 354 -4.46 3.33 2.45
N GLY A 355 -4.26 4.60 2.79
CA GLY A 355 -5.29 5.63 2.68
C GLY A 355 -6.06 5.82 3.99
N PRO A 356 -7.24 6.46 3.95
CA PRO A 356 -7.97 6.83 5.14
C PRO A 356 -8.67 5.61 5.78
N ASP A 357 -9.03 5.76 7.05
CA ASP A 357 -9.96 4.85 7.70
C ASP A 357 -11.37 4.93 7.09
N GLN A 358 -12.26 4.05 7.55
CA GLN A 358 -13.66 4.00 7.14
C GLN A 358 -14.47 5.30 7.34
N ASN A 359 -13.93 6.29 8.06
CA ASN A 359 -14.56 7.59 8.35
C ASN A 359 -13.91 8.74 7.57
N ASP A 360 -13.12 8.46 6.52
CA ASP A 360 -12.31 9.43 5.77
C ASP A 360 -11.19 10.10 6.59
N ASN A 361 -10.78 9.55 7.75
CA ASN A 361 -9.66 10.11 8.52
C ASN A 361 -8.33 9.50 8.11
N TYR A 362 -7.31 10.35 7.98
CA TYR A 362 -5.96 9.95 7.59
C TYR A 362 -4.97 10.54 8.58
N SER A 363 -4.18 9.67 9.20
CA SER A 363 -3.04 10.05 10.03
C SER A 363 -1.78 9.82 9.22
N ASP A 364 -1.15 10.90 8.77
CA ASP A 364 0.16 10.89 8.10
C ASP A 364 1.27 10.52 9.09
N ASP A 365 1.27 9.30 9.63
CA ASP A 365 2.25 8.81 10.60
C ASP A 365 2.93 7.56 10.05
N ARG A 366 4.26 7.60 9.96
CA ARG A 366 5.10 6.50 9.48
C ARG A 366 4.90 5.21 10.27
N ALA A 367 4.54 5.30 11.55
CA ALA A 367 4.27 4.13 12.38
C ALA A 367 2.88 3.51 12.12
N ASN A 368 1.97 4.24 11.46
CA ASN A 368 0.66 3.75 11.08
C ASN A 368 0.74 3.07 9.71
N TYR A 369 1.32 1.87 9.67
CA TYR A 369 1.52 1.12 8.42
C TYR A 369 0.19 0.84 7.71
N GLU A 370 -0.91 0.61 8.43
CA GLU A 370 -2.24 0.39 7.84
C GLU A 370 -2.67 1.50 6.87
N GLN A 371 -2.34 2.75 7.19
CA GLN A 371 -2.71 3.90 6.36
C GLN A 371 -1.56 4.42 5.50
N SER A 372 -0.31 4.30 5.97
CA SER A 372 0.85 4.97 5.37
C SER A 372 1.76 4.05 4.56
N GLU A 373 1.56 2.72 4.59
CA GLU A 373 2.36 1.79 3.82
C GLU A 373 1.89 1.71 2.36
N PRO A 374 2.80 1.89 1.39
CA PRO A 374 2.53 1.59 0.00
C PRO A 374 3.00 0.18 -0.35
N THR A 375 2.26 -0.49 -1.22
CA THR A 375 2.61 -1.84 -1.69
C THR A 375 2.63 -1.92 -3.21
N LEU A 376 3.37 -2.89 -3.76
CA LEU A 376 3.31 -3.23 -5.18
C LEU A 376 1.89 -3.56 -5.61
N SER A 377 1.20 -4.41 -4.85
CA SER A 377 -0.14 -4.92 -5.16
C SER A 377 -1.21 -3.83 -5.15
N GLY A 378 -1.13 -2.87 -4.21
CA GLY A 378 -2.05 -1.72 -4.17
C GLY A 378 -1.81 -0.74 -5.32
N THR A 379 -0.56 -0.56 -5.75
CA THR A 379 -0.19 0.45 -6.75
C THR A 379 -0.31 -0.08 -8.19
N ALA A 380 -0.12 -1.38 -8.44
CA ALA A 380 -0.13 -1.98 -9.78
C ALA A 380 -1.40 -1.69 -10.61
N PRO A 381 -2.63 -1.81 -10.06
CA PRO A 381 -3.86 -1.57 -10.82
C PRO A 381 -4.00 -0.12 -11.31
N LEU A 382 -3.34 0.84 -10.65
CA LEU A 382 -3.40 2.25 -11.02
C LEU A 382 -2.87 2.53 -12.42
N VAL A 383 -1.97 1.70 -12.95
CA VAL A 383 -1.44 1.86 -14.30
C VAL A 383 -2.53 1.71 -15.35
N GLY A 384 -3.34 0.65 -15.25
CA GLY A 384 -4.48 0.44 -16.14
C GLY A 384 -5.56 1.51 -15.94
N LEU A 385 -5.86 1.84 -14.68
CA LEU A 385 -6.86 2.84 -14.33
C LEU A 385 -6.51 4.22 -14.89
N PHE A 386 -5.34 4.76 -14.57
CA PHE A 386 -4.93 6.09 -15.02
C PHE A 386 -4.69 6.17 -16.53
N ALA A 387 -4.19 5.10 -17.15
CA ALA A 387 -4.10 5.05 -18.62
C ALA A 387 -5.48 5.17 -19.24
N LYS A 388 -6.45 4.37 -18.78
CA LYS A 388 -7.81 4.39 -19.34
C LYS A 388 -8.49 5.73 -19.14
N LEU A 389 -8.37 6.32 -17.96
CA LEU A 389 -8.98 7.60 -17.63
C LEU A 389 -8.37 8.77 -18.41
N SER A 390 -7.05 8.75 -18.62
CA SER A 390 -6.37 9.74 -19.47
C SER A 390 -6.88 9.70 -20.92
N GLY A 391 -7.10 8.49 -21.46
CA GLY A 391 -7.65 8.31 -22.81
C GLY A 391 -9.07 8.83 -22.98
N LYS A 392 -9.89 8.82 -21.92
CA LYS A 392 -11.26 9.34 -21.95
C LYS A 392 -11.33 10.86 -21.89
N LEU A 393 -10.43 11.52 -21.16
CA LEU A 393 -10.36 12.98 -21.10
C LEU A 393 -9.77 13.59 -22.38
N GLY A 394 -8.84 12.89 -23.05
CA GLY A 394 -8.30 13.28 -24.35
C GLY A 394 -9.36 13.38 -25.47
N SER A 395 -10.50 12.70 -25.33
CA SER A 395 -11.63 12.79 -26.26
C SER A 395 -12.59 13.95 -26.00
N TYR A 396 -12.44 14.69 -24.89
CA TYR A 396 -13.35 15.80 -24.51
C TYR A 396 -12.70 17.19 -24.39
N GLY A 397 -11.40 17.36 -24.64
CA GLY A 397 -10.83 18.71 -24.77
C GLY A 397 -9.30 18.81 -24.73
N GLY A 398 -8.71 19.26 -25.83
CA GLY A 398 -7.62 20.25 -25.89
C GLY A 398 -6.27 19.99 -25.19
N GLY A 399 -5.26 19.62 -25.98
CA GLY A 399 -3.91 20.20 -25.89
C GLY A 399 -3.05 19.90 -24.66
N TYR A 400 -2.16 18.91 -24.78
CA TYR A 400 -1.02 18.73 -23.90
C TYR A 400 -0.14 19.99 -23.89
N SER A 401 -0.02 20.65 -22.73
CA SER A 401 1.04 21.60 -22.45
C SER A 401 2.18 20.93 -21.66
N LYS A 402 3.40 21.31 -22.04
CA LYS A 402 4.73 20.74 -21.70
C LYS A 402 5.03 20.60 -20.18
N PRO A 403 6.04 19.78 -19.81
CA PRO A 403 6.34 19.45 -18.41
C PRO A 403 6.77 20.67 -17.57
N TYR A 404 6.25 20.74 -16.34
CA TYR A 404 6.54 21.77 -15.35
C TYR A 404 7.99 21.64 -14.86
N GLN A 405 8.74 22.75 -14.89
CA GLN A 405 10.08 22.86 -14.31
C GLN A 405 10.00 22.80 -12.77
N THR A 406 10.92 22.05 -12.19
CA THR A 406 11.11 21.93 -10.74
C THR A 406 11.45 23.28 -10.11
N THR A 407 10.56 23.83 -9.30
CA THR A 407 10.88 24.92 -8.38
C THR A 407 11.12 24.37 -6.97
N LYS A 408 12.23 24.79 -6.35
CA LYS A 408 12.61 24.50 -4.96
C LYS A 408 11.47 24.82 -3.97
N PRO A 409 11.32 24.10 -2.85
CA PRO A 409 10.30 24.41 -1.85
C PRO A 409 10.62 25.73 -1.12
N PRO A 410 9.62 26.57 -0.78
CA PRO A 410 9.85 27.74 0.06
C PRO A 410 10.04 27.34 1.53
N ALA A 411 10.91 28.09 2.22
CA ALA A 411 11.19 27.94 3.64
C ALA A 411 9.96 28.28 4.50
N SER A 412 9.78 27.54 5.59
CA SER A 412 8.64 27.67 6.50
C SER A 412 8.74 28.90 7.40
N SER A 413 7.60 29.55 7.64
CA SER A 413 7.40 30.37 8.84
C SER A 413 5.92 30.35 9.23
N TYR A 414 5.55 29.47 10.16
CA TYR A 414 4.26 29.56 10.87
C TYR A 414 4.54 29.76 12.35
N LYS A 415 4.05 30.89 12.89
CA LYS A 415 3.93 31.11 14.34
C LYS A 415 2.59 30.56 14.80
N ALA A 416 2.60 29.68 15.80
CA ALA A 416 1.41 29.18 16.46
C ALA A 416 1.14 29.99 17.75
N THR A 417 -0.13 30.33 18.00
CA THR A 417 -0.60 30.89 19.26
C THR A 417 -1.34 29.81 20.04
N PRO A 418 -1.00 29.53 21.31
CA PRO A 418 -1.63 28.44 22.08
C PRO A 418 -2.83 28.93 22.89
N THR A 419 -3.93 28.17 22.87
CA THR A 419 -5.01 28.24 23.87
C THR A 419 -4.81 27.16 24.93
N ARG A 420 -4.96 27.56 26.20
CA ARG A 420 -4.66 26.76 27.40
C ARG A 420 -5.93 26.11 27.93
N TYR A 421 -5.89 24.80 28.22
CA TYR A 421 -6.93 24.07 28.94
C TYR A 421 -6.36 23.53 30.26
N THR A 422 -7.13 23.62 31.36
CA THR A 422 -6.68 23.24 32.71
C THR A 422 -7.51 22.07 33.23
N PRO A 423 -6.93 20.92 33.63
CA PRO A 423 -7.68 19.81 34.22
C PRO A 423 -7.79 19.90 35.76
N LYS A 424 -8.93 19.50 36.33
CA LYS A 424 -9.16 19.28 37.77
C LYS A 424 -8.42 18.01 38.26
N GLN A 425 -7.77 18.09 39.42
CA GLN A 425 -7.05 16.97 40.06
C GLN A 425 -7.99 16.08 40.90
N SER A 426 -7.99 14.78 40.60
CA SER A 426 -8.48 13.70 41.48
C SER A 426 -7.27 13.07 42.19
N GLY A 427 -7.32 12.92 43.51
CA GLY A 427 -6.21 12.45 44.36
C GLY A 427 -5.90 10.95 44.31
N ALA A 428 -6.45 10.19 43.35
CA ALA A 428 -6.19 8.76 43.21
C ALA A 428 -4.85 8.50 42.47
N PRO A 429 -4.03 7.52 42.90
CA PRO A 429 -2.72 7.24 42.30
C PRO A 429 -2.84 6.71 40.86
N ILE A 430 -3.97 6.09 40.51
CA ILE A 430 -4.32 5.70 39.14
C ILE A 430 -5.63 6.37 38.78
N GLU A 431 -5.63 7.07 37.65
CA GLU A 431 -6.82 7.70 37.07
C GLU A 431 -7.20 6.98 35.78
N PHE A 432 -8.50 6.77 35.56
CA PHE A 432 -9.04 6.24 34.32
C PHE A 432 -9.78 7.32 33.55
N LEU A 433 -9.30 7.65 32.36
CA LEU A 433 -10.01 8.54 31.44
C LEU A 433 -10.78 7.68 30.44
N HIS A 434 -12.10 7.68 30.57
CA HIS A 434 -12.99 6.92 29.71
C HIS A 434 -13.50 7.81 28.57
N SER A 435 -13.49 7.27 27.36
CA SER A 435 -14.05 7.93 26.17
C SER A 435 -14.70 6.93 25.23
N ILE A 436 -15.77 7.34 24.56
CA ILE A 436 -16.33 6.59 23.44
C ILE A 436 -15.70 7.15 22.18
N THR A 437 -14.97 6.30 21.47
CA THR A 437 -14.22 6.68 20.25
C THR A 437 -15.01 6.41 18.97
N ALA A 438 -15.98 5.48 19.04
CA ALA A 438 -16.91 5.20 17.96
C ALA A 438 -18.19 4.56 18.52
N ASN A 439 -19.30 4.65 17.78
CA ASN A 439 -20.48 3.83 18.00
C ASN A 439 -21.12 3.48 16.65
N TRP A 440 -21.76 2.32 16.55
CA TRP A 440 -22.44 1.85 15.33
C TRP A 440 -23.60 0.92 15.67
N MET A 441 -24.49 0.70 14.71
CA MET A 441 -25.57 -0.26 14.82
C MET A 441 -25.17 -1.58 14.16
N ALA A 442 -25.45 -2.71 14.81
CA ALA A 442 -25.43 -4.03 14.20
C ALA A 442 -26.73 -4.76 14.56
N GLY A 443 -27.61 -4.92 13.56
CA GLY A 443 -29.02 -5.23 13.80
C GLY A 443 -29.69 -4.13 14.65
N ASP A 444 -30.48 -4.53 15.64
CA ASP A 444 -31.17 -3.62 16.56
C ASP A 444 -30.29 -3.19 17.75
N THR A 445 -29.05 -3.67 17.84
CA THR A 445 -28.14 -3.39 18.96
C THR A 445 -27.13 -2.30 18.58
N ARG A 446 -27.03 -1.27 19.42
CA ARG A 446 -25.98 -0.25 19.30
C ARG A 446 -24.72 -0.68 20.05
N TYR A 447 -23.61 -0.72 19.33
CA TYR A 447 -22.28 -1.03 19.84
C TYR A 447 -21.45 0.24 20.01
N TYR A 448 -20.58 0.24 21.01
CA TYR A 448 -19.68 1.34 21.34
C TYR A 448 -18.25 0.83 21.42
N ARG A 449 -17.30 1.58 20.85
CA ARG A 449 -15.85 1.37 21.05
C ARG A 449 -15.37 2.30 22.15
N HIS A 450 -15.22 1.74 23.35
CA HIS A 450 -14.72 2.43 24.52
C HIS A 450 -13.19 2.41 24.52
N LYS A 451 -12.56 3.58 24.68
CA LYS A 451 -11.14 3.72 24.98
C LYS A 451 -10.99 4.17 26.43
N VAL A 452 -10.18 3.43 27.18
CA VAL A 452 -9.87 3.73 28.57
C VAL A 452 -8.38 3.98 28.69
N ILE A 453 -8.01 5.17 29.15
CA ILE A 453 -6.62 5.53 29.42
C ILE A 453 -6.39 5.35 30.91
N ILE A 454 -5.47 4.46 31.26
CA ILE A 454 -4.91 4.30 32.59
C ILE A 454 -3.78 5.31 32.72
N LYS A 455 -3.85 6.19 33.70
CA LYS A 455 -2.80 7.17 33.98
C LYS A 455 -2.28 6.98 35.40
N ASN A 456 -0.97 6.81 35.53
CA ASN A 456 -0.33 6.87 36.84
C ASN A 456 -0.16 8.34 37.26
N ASN A 457 -1.01 8.82 38.15
CA ASN A 457 -0.94 10.16 38.74
C ASN A 457 -0.09 10.20 40.02
N SER A 458 0.41 9.05 40.48
CA SER A 458 1.33 8.99 41.61
C SER A 458 2.74 9.42 41.21
N GLN A 459 3.54 9.81 42.21
CA GLN A 459 4.97 10.11 42.02
C GLN A 459 5.86 8.85 41.99
N LYS A 460 5.26 7.65 42.13
CA LYS A 460 5.97 6.37 42.18
C LYS A 460 5.66 5.54 40.94
N GLN A 461 6.59 4.66 40.58
CA GLN A 461 6.32 3.67 39.55
C GLN A 461 5.30 2.65 40.07
N ILE A 462 4.37 2.26 39.21
CA ILE A 462 3.36 1.25 39.49
C ILE A 462 3.73 0.00 38.70
N SER A 463 3.84 -1.13 39.38
CA SER A 463 4.16 -2.43 38.83
C SER A 463 3.05 -3.44 39.13
N ASP A 464 2.99 -4.52 38.35
CA ASP A 464 2.01 -5.61 38.53
C ASP A 464 0.55 -5.13 38.65
N LEU A 465 0.20 -4.08 37.89
CA LEU A 465 -1.14 -3.53 37.89
C LEU A 465 -2.16 -4.59 37.44
N LYS A 466 -3.06 -4.94 38.34
CA LYS A 466 -4.23 -5.79 38.07
C LYS A 466 -5.48 -4.93 38.03
N LEU A 467 -6.23 -5.07 36.94
CA LEU A 467 -7.50 -4.41 36.72
C LEU A 467 -8.63 -5.42 36.79
N LYS A 468 -9.73 -5.02 37.43
CA LYS A 468 -11.00 -5.75 37.35
C LYS A 468 -11.92 -5.00 36.38
N ILE A 469 -12.40 -5.70 35.36
CA ILE A 469 -13.33 -5.17 34.36
C ILE A 469 -14.64 -5.95 34.43
N GLU A 470 -15.65 -5.35 35.06
CA GLU A 470 -16.99 -5.92 35.24
C GLU A 470 -17.92 -5.49 34.11
N ASP A 471 -18.95 -6.29 33.85
CA ASP A 471 -19.95 -6.04 32.80
C ASP A 471 -19.34 -5.91 31.38
N LEU A 472 -18.16 -6.52 31.17
CA LEU A 472 -17.53 -6.65 29.85
C LEU A 472 -18.18 -7.79 29.08
N SER A 473 -18.91 -7.47 28.01
CA SER A 473 -19.64 -8.45 27.19
C SER A 473 -19.05 -8.65 25.80
N GLY A 474 -18.05 -7.87 25.40
CA GLY A 474 -17.42 -7.97 24.09
C GLY A 474 -15.88 -7.89 24.12
N PRO A 475 -15.24 -7.91 22.95
CA PRO A 475 -13.79 -8.05 22.84
C PRO A 475 -13.03 -6.84 23.40
N ILE A 476 -11.86 -7.11 23.99
CA ILE A 476 -10.95 -6.14 24.62
C ILE A 476 -9.54 -6.30 24.07
N TRP A 477 -8.85 -5.17 23.87
CA TRP A 477 -7.50 -5.07 23.32
C TRP A 477 -6.66 -4.09 24.13
N GLY A 478 -5.36 -4.35 24.20
CA GLY A 478 -4.41 -3.54 24.97
C GLY A 478 -4.13 -4.08 26.37
N LEU A 479 -4.90 -5.05 26.88
CA LEU A 479 -4.62 -5.74 28.14
C LEU A 479 -4.52 -7.26 27.95
N ASN A 480 -3.75 -7.91 28.82
CA ASN A 480 -3.64 -9.36 28.88
C ASN A 480 -4.56 -9.94 29.97
N PRO A 481 -5.31 -11.02 29.72
CA PRO A 481 -6.07 -11.71 30.76
C PRO A 481 -5.13 -12.46 31.72
N THR A 482 -5.47 -12.52 33.01
CA THR A 482 -4.60 -13.13 34.04
C THR A 482 -4.97 -14.57 34.41
N GLY A 483 -5.95 -15.17 33.72
CA GLY A 483 -6.53 -16.48 34.06
C GLY A 483 -7.60 -16.42 35.15
N GLN A 484 -7.71 -15.31 35.90
CA GLN A 484 -8.82 -15.04 36.82
C GLN A 484 -9.95 -14.32 36.08
N LYS A 485 -11.20 -14.72 36.35
CA LYS A 485 -12.39 -14.14 35.69
C LYS A 485 -12.41 -12.62 35.86
N THR A 486 -12.69 -11.88 34.78
CA THR A 486 -12.75 -10.40 34.73
C THR A 486 -11.47 -9.67 35.12
N THR A 487 -10.33 -10.36 35.27
CA THR A 487 -9.08 -9.75 35.72
C THR A 487 -8.08 -9.65 34.59
N TYR A 488 -7.51 -8.46 34.43
CA TYR A 488 -6.62 -8.08 33.35
C TYR A 488 -5.35 -7.42 33.89
N GLN A 489 -4.27 -7.48 33.13
CA GLN A 489 -3.00 -6.85 33.44
C GLN A 489 -2.44 -6.12 32.20
N LEU A 490 -1.45 -5.25 32.43
CA LEU A 490 -0.70 -4.62 31.36
C LEU A 490 0.05 -5.66 30.51
N PRO A 491 0.27 -5.40 29.21
CA PRO A 491 0.93 -6.34 28.33
C PRO A 491 2.43 -6.51 28.68
N GLU A 492 3.02 -7.63 28.28
CA GLU A 492 4.38 -8.04 28.65
C GLU A 492 5.47 -7.01 28.29
N TRP A 493 5.23 -6.19 27.26
CA TRP A 493 6.12 -5.12 26.81
C TRP A 493 6.00 -3.83 27.64
N GLN A 494 5.00 -3.73 28.52
CA GLN A 494 4.78 -2.59 29.42
C GLN A 494 4.31 -3.06 30.80
N LYS A 495 5.13 -3.85 31.51
CA LYS A 495 4.81 -4.37 32.86
C LYS A 495 4.70 -3.30 33.96
N THR A 496 5.11 -2.07 33.66
CA THR A 496 5.19 -0.98 34.64
C THR A 496 4.68 0.33 34.05
N LEU A 497 4.10 1.18 34.90
CA LEU A 497 3.67 2.54 34.59
C LEU A 497 4.45 3.52 35.45
N ARG A 498 5.35 4.30 34.84
CA ARG A 498 6.09 5.37 35.53
C ARG A 498 5.17 6.53 35.90
N ALA A 499 5.61 7.39 36.82
CA ALA A 499 4.88 8.60 37.21
C ALA A 499 4.51 9.45 35.97
N GLY A 500 3.24 9.80 35.83
CA GLY A 500 2.70 10.55 34.69
C GLY A 500 2.51 9.73 33.40
N GLN A 501 2.97 8.48 33.34
CA GLN A 501 2.84 7.62 32.17
C GLN A 501 1.40 7.12 32.03
N THR A 502 0.99 6.95 30.78
CA THR A 502 -0.30 6.39 30.42
C THR A 502 -0.16 5.06 29.70
N HIS A 503 -1.19 4.24 29.79
CA HIS A 503 -1.43 3.10 28.92
C HIS A 503 -2.91 3.09 28.57
N ASP A 504 -3.26 2.86 27.31
CA ASP A 504 -4.65 2.77 26.90
C ASP A 504 -5.02 1.39 26.40
N PHE A 505 -6.26 1.03 26.70
CA PHE A 505 -6.88 -0.18 26.19
C PHE A 505 -8.27 0.15 25.66
N VAL A 506 -8.76 -0.73 24.81
CA VAL A 506 -10.02 -0.55 24.10
C VAL A 506 -10.89 -1.77 24.28
N TYR A 507 -12.18 -1.59 24.45
CA TYR A 507 -13.14 -2.67 24.31
C TYR A 507 -14.36 -2.24 23.53
N VAL A 508 -15.02 -3.22 22.92
CA VAL A 508 -16.24 -3.03 22.13
C VAL A 508 -17.36 -3.82 22.78
N GLN A 509 -18.47 -3.16 23.08
CA GLN A 509 -19.67 -3.86 23.53
C GLN A 509 -20.96 -3.12 23.20
N GLY A 510 -22.06 -3.86 23.18
CA GLY A 510 -23.41 -3.31 23.15
C GLY A 510 -23.91 -3.02 24.57
N GLY A 511 -24.72 -1.97 24.72
CA GLY A 511 -25.30 -1.59 26.01
C GLY A 511 -24.39 -0.69 26.88
N PRO A 512 -24.52 -0.74 28.22
CA PRO A 512 -23.83 0.19 29.13
C PRO A 512 -22.31 -0.03 29.17
N GLN A 513 -21.55 1.01 29.55
CA GLN A 513 -20.09 0.96 29.68
C GLN A 513 -19.64 -0.05 30.75
N ALA A 514 -18.68 -0.93 30.43
CA ALA A 514 -18.02 -1.80 31.41
C ALA A 514 -17.37 -1.00 32.56
N LYS A 515 -17.36 -1.56 33.77
CA LYS A 515 -16.78 -0.92 34.95
C LYS A 515 -15.33 -1.32 35.09
N VAL A 516 -14.43 -0.34 35.02
CA VAL A 516 -12.99 -0.54 35.18
C VAL A 516 -12.56 -0.10 36.57
N SER A 517 -11.90 -0.99 37.32
CA SER A 517 -11.37 -0.69 38.65
C SER A 517 -9.99 -1.30 38.85
N VAL A 518 -9.21 -0.69 39.75
CA VAL A 518 -7.91 -1.24 40.17
C VAL A 518 -8.17 -2.33 41.21
N LEU A 519 -7.65 -3.53 40.98
CA LEU A 519 -7.70 -4.64 41.92
C LEU A 519 -6.48 -4.66 42.84
N SER A 520 -5.28 -4.52 42.26
CA SER A 520 -4.02 -4.40 42.99
C SER A 520 -2.92 -3.78 42.13
N TYR A 521 -1.88 -3.27 42.78
CA TYR A 521 -0.61 -2.86 42.17
C TYR A 521 0.47 -2.75 43.24
N TYR A 522 1.73 -2.70 42.83
CA TYR A 522 2.90 -2.54 43.71
C TYR A 522 3.71 -1.29 43.37
#